data_AF-A0A0R3TZF9-F1
#
_entry.id   AF-A0A0R3TZF9-F1
#
_cell.length_a   1.000
_cell.length_b   1.000
_cell.length_c   1.000
_cell.angle_alpha   90.00
_cell.angle_beta   90.00
_cell.angle_gamma   90.00
#
_symmetry.space_group_name_H-M   'P 1'
#
loop_
_entity.id
_entity.type
_entity.pdbx_description
1 polymer ?
#
loop_
_entity_poly.entity_id
_entity_poly.type
_entity_poly.pdbx_seq_one_letter_code
_entity_poly.pdbx_strand_id
1 'polypeptide(L)'
;MDNYPYEEGNSGEPCFSYEIPGGLLPKDVIEITGHFLGDKITIEVLSEKQAGNNESTAMPLQLTLTDRGKWSVIAYTEKVTRQMITGNAPATDEFQIRIVAFETAFEVSSIICK
;
A
#
# COMPACT_ATOMS: atom_id res chain seq x y z
N MET A 1 -10.27 -29.54 -1.76
CA MET A 1 -9.73 -28.63 -2.79
C MET A 1 -10.70 -27.48 -2.81
N ASP A 2 -10.48 -26.52 -1.93
CA ASP A 2 -11.46 -25.49 -1.64
C ASP A 2 -10.96 -24.17 -2.24
N ASN A 3 -11.72 -23.73 -3.26
CA ASN A 3 -11.61 -22.42 -3.88
C ASN A 3 -11.80 -21.34 -2.82
N TYR A 4 -10.72 -20.66 -2.44
CA TYR A 4 -10.83 -19.37 -1.77
C TYR A 4 -11.25 -18.32 -2.81
N PRO A 5 -12.45 -17.70 -2.70
CA PRO A 5 -12.71 -16.49 -3.45
C PRO A 5 -11.80 -15.40 -2.87
N TYR A 6 -10.88 -14.91 -3.70
CA TYR A 6 -10.20 -13.65 -3.46
C TYR A 6 -11.29 -12.56 -3.40
N GLU A 7 -11.60 -12.05 -2.21
CA GLU A 7 -12.30 -10.76 -2.12
C GLU A 7 -11.30 -9.68 -2.52
N GLU A 8 -11.36 -9.31 -3.80
CA GLU A 8 -10.62 -8.19 -4.36
C GLU A 8 -11.23 -6.88 -3.89
N GLY A 9 -10.42 -6.02 -3.28
CA GLY A 9 -10.57 -4.57 -3.39
C GLY A 9 -11.25 -3.82 -2.26
N ASN A 10 -11.52 -4.43 -1.11
CA ASN A 10 -11.85 -3.66 0.10
C ASN A 10 -11.38 -4.44 1.34
N SER A 11 -10.34 -3.98 2.02
CA SER A 11 -9.84 -4.65 3.23
C SER A 11 -10.73 -4.40 4.46
N GLY A 12 -12.06 -4.50 4.33
CA GLY A 12 -12.99 -4.20 5.41
C GLY A 12 -12.86 -2.76 5.94
N GLU A 13 -13.36 -2.50 7.14
CA GLU A 13 -13.19 -1.20 7.81
C GLU A 13 -11.74 -1.10 8.33
N PRO A 14 -10.99 -0.02 7.98
CA PRO A 14 -9.60 0.08 8.37
C PRO A 14 -9.48 0.25 9.88
N CYS A 15 -8.57 -0.49 10.51
CA CYS A 15 -8.29 -0.35 11.94
C CYS A 15 -7.72 1.04 12.31
N PHE A 16 -7.21 1.78 11.33
CA PHE A 16 -6.66 3.12 11.46
C PHE A 16 -6.83 3.88 10.14
N SER A 17 -7.29 5.13 10.22
CA SER A 17 -7.40 6.03 9.07
C SER A 17 -6.82 7.40 9.43
N TYR A 18 -6.08 7.99 8.50
CA TYR A 18 -5.45 9.30 8.67
C TYR A 18 -5.45 10.07 7.35
N GLU A 19 -6.06 11.25 7.38
CA GLU A 19 -6.01 12.19 6.26
C GLU A 19 -4.65 12.90 6.26
N ILE A 20 -3.96 12.89 5.12
CA ILE A 20 -2.66 13.57 4.97
C ILE A 20 -2.91 15.05 4.68
N PRO A 21 -2.64 15.98 5.61
CA PRO A 21 -2.98 17.38 5.43
C PRO A 21 -2.18 17.99 4.26
N GLY A 22 -2.89 18.53 3.27
CA GLY A 22 -2.26 19.08 2.06
C GLY A 22 -1.89 18.03 0.99
N GLY A 23 -2.19 16.76 1.22
CA GLY A 23 -1.89 15.67 0.31
C GLY A 23 -0.42 15.26 0.30
N LEU A 24 -0.04 14.45 -0.69
CA LEU A 24 1.35 14.00 -0.91
C LEU A 24 1.96 14.72 -2.09
N LEU A 25 3.14 15.31 -1.89
CA LEU A 25 3.95 15.91 -2.94
C LEU A 25 4.94 14.90 -3.52
N PRO A 26 5.46 15.13 -4.73
CA PRO A 26 6.52 14.29 -5.29
C PRO A 26 7.73 14.21 -4.35
N LYS A 27 8.19 12.99 -4.10
CA LYS A 27 9.27 12.60 -3.17
C LYS A 27 8.92 12.64 -1.69
N ASP A 28 7.66 12.92 -1.34
CA ASP A 28 7.22 12.71 0.03
C ASP A 28 7.33 11.24 0.41
N VAL A 29 7.59 11.02 1.69
CA VAL A 29 7.85 9.70 2.24
C VAL A 29 6.84 9.45 3.35
N ILE A 30 6.09 8.36 3.20
CA ILE A 30 5.32 7.78 4.29
C ILE A 30 6.17 6.67 4.88
N GLU A 31 6.51 6.80 6.16
CA GLU A 31 7.19 5.76 6.93
C GLU A 31 6.25 5.19 7.97
N ILE A 32 6.11 3.87 7.96
CA ILE A 32 5.25 3.14 8.90
C ILE A 32 6.10 2.08 9.57
N THR A 33 6.22 2.19 10.89
CA THR A 33 6.94 1.24 11.74
C THR A 33 5.97 0.62 12.73
N GLY A 34 6.08 -0.68 12.96
CA GLY A 34 5.22 -1.36 13.92
C GLY A 34 5.62 -2.79 14.16
N HIS A 35 4.77 -3.50 14.91
CA HIS A 35 4.90 -4.92 15.17
C HIS A 35 3.64 -5.66 14.72
N PHE A 36 3.80 -6.93 14.34
CA PHE A 36 2.68 -7.80 14.01
C PHE A 36 1.95 -8.24 15.28
N LEU A 37 0.64 -7.95 15.33
CA LEU A 37 -0.29 -8.55 16.31
C LEU A 37 -1.08 -9.72 15.72
N GLY A 38 -0.88 -10.01 14.43
CA GLY A 38 -1.50 -11.11 13.69
C GLY A 38 -0.74 -11.36 12.39
N ASP A 39 -1.27 -12.21 11.53
CA ASP A 39 -0.53 -12.79 10.40
C ASP A 39 -0.16 -11.79 9.28
N LYS A 40 -0.84 -10.63 9.19
CA LYS A 40 -0.59 -9.65 8.12
C LYS A 40 -0.98 -8.21 8.41
N ILE A 41 -0.18 -7.36 7.77
CA ILE A 41 -0.28 -5.96 7.36
C ILE A 41 -1.15 -5.66 6.13
N THR A 42 -2.16 -4.80 6.15
CA THR A 42 -2.64 -4.15 4.91
C THR A 42 -2.59 -2.63 5.07
N ILE A 43 -1.99 -1.95 4.09
CA ILE A 43 -1.90 -0.49 4.04
C ILE A 43 -2.49 -0.04 2.72
N GLU A 44 -3.43 0.90 2.79
CA GLU A 44 -4.07 1.50 1.63
C GLU A 44 -3.79 3.01 1.63
N VAL A 45 -3.27 3.53 0.52
CA VAL A 45 -3.16 4.97 0.27
C VAL A 45 -4.21 5.31 -0.76
N LEU A 46 -5.18 6.12 -0.36
CA LEU A 46 -6.35 6.46 -1.16
C LEU A 46 -6.31 7.92 -1.61
N SER A 47 -7.02 8.22 -2.70
CA SER A 47 -7.20 9.57 -3.22
C SER A 47 -8.69 9.92 -3.19
N GLU A 48 -9.05 11.07 -2.62
CA GLU A 48 -10.44 11.47 -2.39
C GLU A 48 -11.21 11.91 -3.64
N LYS A 49 -10.70 11.71 -4.86
CA LYS A 49 -11.41 12.14 -6.08
C LYS A 49 -11.45 11.09 -7.19
N GLN A 50 -12.66 10.58 -7.44
CA GLN A 50 -13.04 10.01 -8.72
C GLN A 50 -13.10 11.11 -9.81
N ALA A 51 -12.64 10.72 -10.99
CA ALA A 51 -12.65 11.45 -12.25
C ALA A 51 -13.90 12.33 -12.43
N GLY A 52 -13.67 13.64 -12.51
CA GLY A 52 -14.73 14.60 -12.73
C GLY A 52 -14.24 15.79 -13.54
N ASN A 53 -13.14 16.42 -13.16
CA ASN A 53 -12.50 17.51 -13.90
C ASN A 53 -11.05 17.71 -13.41
N ASN A 54 -10.10 17.54 -14.33
CA ASN A 54 -8.65 17.79 -14.30
C ASN A 54 -7.97 18.13 -12.96
N GLU A 55 -7.13 17.18 -12.53
CA GLU A 55 -6.06 17.27 -11.52
C GLU A 55 -6.42 16.78 -10.11
N SER A 56 -6.30 15.46 -9.93
CA SER A 56 -5.96 14.83 -8.65
C SER A 56 -5.23 13.51 -8.95
N THR A 57 -3.89 13.55 -8.89
CA THR A 57 -2.96 12.54 -9.44
C THR A 57 -2.53 11.44 -8.46
N ALA A 58 -3.04 11.42 -7.22
CA ALA A 58 -2.67 10.38 -6.27
C ALA A 58 -3.32 9.04 -6.65
N MET A 59 -2.50 8.04 -6.97
CA MET A 59 -2.93 6.70 -7.35
C MET A 59 -3.28 5.84 -6.13
N PRO A 60 -4.38 5.09 -6.13
CA PRO A 60 -4.61 4.10 -5.08
C PRO A 60 -3.46 3.10 -5.02
N LEU A 61 -2.87 2.93 -3.82
CA LEU A 61 -1.87 1.92 -3.52
C LEU A 61 -2.39 1.00 -2.42
N GLN A 62 -2.26 -0.30 -2.61
CA GLN A 62 -2.50 -1.30 -1.58
C GLN A 62 -1.24 -2.14 -1.39
N LEU A 63 -0.67 -2.11 -0.19
CA LEU A 63 0.45 -2.94 0.23
C LEU A 63 -0.05 -3.98 1.24
N THR A 64 0.33 -5.24 1.02
CA THR A 64 0.15 -6.32 2.00
C THR A 64 1.52 -6.86 2.40
N LEU A 65 1.76 -7.03 3.69
CA LEU A 65 2.99 -7.65 4.25
C LEU A 65 2.58 -8.67 5.31
N THR A 66 3.10 -9.89 5.23
CA THR A 66 2.86 -10.94 6.24
C THR A 66 4.00 -10.97 7.26
N ASP A 67 3.74 -11.46 8.47
CA ASP A 67 4.74 -11.81 9.50
C ASP A 67 5.85 -12.75 8.98
N ARG A 68 5.52 -13.60 8.00
CA ARG A 68 6.45 -14.50 7.29
C ARG A 68 7.31 -13.81 6.21
N GLY A 69 7.23 -12.49 6.11
CA GLY A 69 8.03 -11.68 5.20
C GLY A 69 7.57 -11.68 3.73
N LYS A 70 6.44 -12.31 3.38
CA LYS A 70 5.87 -12.17 2.03
C LYS A 70 5.17 -10.83 1.88
N TRP A 71 5.39 -10.14 0.77
CA TRP A 71 4.70 -8.89 0.50
C TRP A 71 4.21 -8.77 -0.93
N SER A 72 3.16 -7.97 -1.11
CA SER A 72 2.62 -7.58 -2.40
C SER A 72 2.24 -6.10 -2.38
N VAL A 73 2.39 -5.45 -3.53
CA VAL A 73 1.97 -4.07 -3.78
C VAL A 73 1.11 -4.09 -5.02
N ILE A 74 -0.04 -3.44 -4.94
CA ILE A 74 -0.95 -3.20 -6.04
C ILE A 74 -1.05 -1.69 -6.22
N ALA A 75 -0.69 -1.20 -7.40
CA ALA A 75 -0.87 0.20 -7.79
C ALA A 75 -1.86 0.30 -8.97
N TYR A 76 -2.76 1.28 -8.89
CA TYR A 76 -3.77 1.55 -9.92
C TYR A 76 -3.43 2.83 -10.67
N THR A 77 -3.10 2.73 -11.96
CA THR A 77 -2.80 3.91 -12.79
C THR A 77 -4.02 4.38 -13.58
N GLU A 78 -4.13 5.69 -13.87
CA GLU A 78 -5.24 6.27 -14.65
C GLU A 78 -5.36 5.72 -16.08
N LYS A 79 -4.29 5.12 -16.65
CA LYS A 79 -4.25 4.72 -18.07
C LYS A 79 -3.99 3.24 -18.34
N VAL A 80 -3.48 2.43 -17.39
CA VAL A 80 -3.14 1.02 -17.63
C VAL A 80 -3.27 0.14 -16.37
N THR A 81 -3.73 -1.08 -16.62
CA THR A 81 -3.68 -2.35 -15.85
C THR A 81 -2.91 -2.34 -14.53
N ARG A 82 -3.62 -2.75 -13.46
CA ARG A 82 -3.12 -3.16 -12.14
C ARG A 82 -1.67 -3.66 -12.19
N GLN A 83 -0.73 -2.88 -11.69
CA GLN A 83 0.64 -3.35 -11.50
C GLN A 83 0.72 -4.04 -10.15
N MET A 84 0.96 -5.36 -10.18
CA MET A 84 1.21 -6.15 -8.99
C MET A 84 2.70 -6.47 -8.92
N ILE A 85 3.34 -6.02 -7.85
CA ILE A 85 4.71 -6.37 -7.52
C ILE A 85 4.66 -7.23 -6.27
N THR A 86 5.44 -8.29 -6.23
CA THR A 86 5.56 -9.15 -5.05
C THR A 86 7.01 -9.37 -4.70
N GLY A 87 7.27 -9.69 -3.44
CA GLY A 87 8.61 -9.99 -2.97
C GLY A 87 8.61 -10.71 -1.65
N ASN A 88 9.82 -10.99 -1.17
CA ASN A 88 10.08 -11.58 0.13
C ASN A 88 11.06 -10.70 0.91
N ALA A 89 10.83 -10.60 2.21
CA ALA A 89 11.69 -10.01 3.22
C ALA A 89 11.93 -11.08 4.31
N PRO A 90 12.91 -10.89 5.21
CA PRO A 90 13.05 -11.74 6.39
C PRO A 90 11.74 -11.80 7.21
N ALA A 91 11.38 -12.97 7.72
CA ALA A 91 10.30 -13.07 8.68
C ALA A 91 10.71 -12.39 9.99
N THR A 92 9.80 -11.62 10.57
CA THR A 92 10.04 -10.87 11.81
C THR A 92 8.73 -10.42 12.42
N ASP A 93 8.78 -10.13 13.72
CA ASP A 93 7.69 -9.51 14.45
C ASP A 93 7.66 -7.98 14.24
N GLU A 94 8.74 -7.36 13.76
CA GLU A 94 8.87 -5.90 13.57
C GLU A 94 9.04 -5.48 12.10
N PHE A 95 8.26 -4.51 11.63
CA PHE A 95 8.37 -4.03 10.25
C PHE A 95 8.64 -2.53 10.17
N GLN A 96 9.37 -2.14 9.13
CA GLN A 96 9.50 -0.78 8.63
C GLN A 96 9.16 -0.75 7.14
N ILE A 97 8.11 -0.02 6.80
CA ILE A 97 7.61 0.15 5.43
C ILE A 97 7.83 1.61 5.03
N ARG A 98 8.43 1.81 3.86
CA ARG A 98 8.70 3.13 3.29
C ARG A 98 8.07 3.27 1.91
N ILE A 99 7.06 4.12 1.82
CA ILE A 99 6.33 4.41 0.57
C ILE A 99 6.78 5.80 0.10
N VAL A 100 7.28 5.88 -1.13
CA VAL A 100 7.74 7.14 -1.74
C VAL A 100 6.73 7.56 -2.81
N ALA A 101 6.21 8.78 -2.69
CA ALA A 101 5.34 9.37 -3.69
C ALA A 101 6.15 9.87 -4.90
N PHE A 102 5.67 9.61 -6.11
CA PHE A 102 6.18 10.15 -7.36
C PHE A 102 5.08 10.91 -8.10
N GLU A 103 5.46 11.79 -9.03
CA GLU A 103 4.52 12.67 -9.77
C GLU A 103 3.33 11.93 -10.40
N THR A 104 3.51 10.65 -10.75
CA THR A 104 2.50 9.82 -11.41
C THR A 104 2.41 8.39 -10.86
N ALA A 105 3.03 8.10 -9.71
CA ALA A 105 3.10 6.73 -9.18
C ALA A 105 3.51 6.71 -7.70
N PHE A 106 3.48 5.52 -7.10
CA PHE A 106 4.16 5.24 -5.83
C PHE A 106 5.26 4.21 -6.07
N GLU A 107 6.39 4.37 -5.41
CA GLU A 107 7.44 3.35 -5.36
C GLU A 107 7.61 2.86 -3.92
N VAL A 108 7.61 1.54 -3.74
CA VAL A 108 8.02 0.94 -2.48
C VAL A 108 9.52 0.70 -2.55
N SER A 109 10.27 1.65 -1.98
CA SER A 109 11.73 1.67 -2.07
C SER A 109 12.41 0.64 -1.17
N SER A 110 11.79 0.28 -0.04
CA SER A 110 12.33 -0.71 0.89
C SER A 110 11.26 -1.23 1.85
N ILE A 111 11.26 -2.54 2.08
CA ILE A 111 10.61 -3.17 3.23
C ILE A 111 11.74 -3.76 4.06
N ILE A 112 11.96 -3.19 5.24
CA ILE A 112 12.99 -3.64 6.17
C ILE A 112 12.28 -4.30 7.34
N CYS A 113 12.50 -5.59 7.44
CA CYS A 113 12.11 -6.42 8.56
C CYS A 113 13.28 -6.42 9.55
N LYS A 114 13.08 -5.87 10.75
CA LYS A 114 14.15 -5.72 11.77
C LYS A 114 14.14 -6.86 12.76
#